data_AF-A0A928WYE5-F1
#
_entry.id   AF-A0A928WYE5-F1
#
_cell.length_a   1.000
_cell.length_b   1.000
_cell.length_c   1.000
_cell.angle_alpha   90.00
_cell.angle_beta   90.00
_cell.angle_gamma   90.00
#
_symmetry.space_group_name_H-M   'P 1'
#
loop_
_entity.id
_entity.type
_entity.pdbx_description
1 polymer ?
#
loop_
_entity_poly.entity_id
_entity_poly.type
_entity_poly.pdbx_seq_one_letter_code
_entity_poly.pdbx_strand_id
1 'polypeptide(L)'
;MADAITTTVSDRICKHMNDDHADAVLLYAQKFGDATAATAATMKAIDTNGMDLDATVEGQPTPVRISFERPLTDAKDAHHVLVEMLKQVKPA
;
A
#
# COMPACT_ATOMS: atom_id res chain seq x y z
N MET A 1 -13.49 8.05 18.98
CA MET A 1 -13.14 6.61 19.01
C MET A 1 -12.25 6.37 17.82
N ALA A 2 -11.11 5.71 17.99
CA ALA A 2 -10.24 5.37 16.87
C ALA A 2 -10.99 4.36 16.00
N ASP A 3 -11.32 4.73 14.76
CA ASP A 3 -11.92 3.80 13.81
C ASP A 3 -10.86 2.76 13.47
N ALA A 4 -11.03 1.56 14.04
CA ALA A 4 -10.19 0.42 13.74
C ALA A 4 -10.16 0.19 12.22
N ILE A 5 -9.00 -0.24 11.70
CA ILE A 5 -8.86 -0.64 10.30
C ILE A 5 -9.65 -1.93 10.11
N THR A 6 -10.94 -1.77 9.85
CA THR A 6 -11.85 -2.86 9.50
C THR A 6 -11.71 -3.17 8.01
N THR A 7 -12.16 -4.35 7.61
CA THR A 7 -12.15 -4.77 6.20
C THR A 7 -12.83 -3.73 5.29
N THR A 8 -13.93 -3.11 5.71
CA THR A 8 -14.62 -2.07 4.94
C THR A 8 -13.78 -0.81 4.75
N VAL A 9 -13.05 -0.39 5.78
CA VAL A 9 -12.15 0.77 5.71
C VAL A 9 -10.97 0.45 4.80
N SER A 10 -10.36 -0.73 4.99
CA SER A 10 -9.29 -1.24 4.14
C SER A 10 -9.72 -1.23 2.68
N ASP A 11 -10.86 -1.83 2.35
CA ASP A 11 -11.35 -1.93 0.96
C ASP A 11 -11.54 -0.54 0.32
N ARG A 12 -12.07 0.42 1.09
CA ARG A 12 -12.22 1.80 0.62
C ARG A 12 -10.88 2.49 0.36
N ILE A 13 -9.88 2.28 1.22
CA ILE A 13 -8.52 2.80 1.04
C ILE A 13 -7.87 2.14 -0.17
N CYS A 14 -7.91 0.81 -0.27
CA CYS A 14 -7.38 0.05 -1.39
C CYS A 14 -7.97 0.56 -2.71
N LYS A 15 -9.30 0.71 -2.78
CA LYS A 15 -9.98 1.18 -3.98
C LYS A 15 -9.54 2.58 -4.38
N HIS A 16 -9.54 3.53 -3.45
CA HIS A 16 -9.05 4.89 -3.72
C HIS A 16 -7.59 4.90 -4.16
N MET A 17 -6.73 4.15 -3.48
CA MET A 17 -5.31 4.05 -3.84
C MET A 17 -5.11 3.43 -5.22
N ASN A 18 -5.91 2.43 -5.59
CA ASN A 18 -5.82 1.78 -6.90
C ASN A 18 -6.40 2.66 -8.02
N ASP A 19 -7.46 3.42 -7.77
CA ASP A 19 -8.11 4.27 -8.78
C ASP A 19 -7.38 5.61 -8.98
N ASP A 20 -7.01 6.29 -7.89
CA ASP A 20 -6.39 7.63 -7.93
C ASP A 20 -4.85 7.59 -7.88
N HIS A 21 -4.26 6.51 -7.35
CA HIS A 21 -2.85 6.44 -6.98
C HIS A 21 -2.16 5.11 -7.38
N ALA A 22 -2.59 4.44 -8.46
CA ALA A 22 -2.01 3.17 -8.91
C ALA A 22 -0.47 3.22 -9.04
N ASP A 23 0.07 4.34 -9.54
CA ASP A 23 1.51 4.55 -9.67
C ASP A 23 2.22 4.55 -8.30
N ALA A 24 1.57 5.10 -7.26
CA ALA A 24 2.10 5.08 -5.90
C ALA A 24 2.14 3.66 -5.34
N VAL A 25 1.10 2.87 -5.60
CA VAL A 25 1.05 1.45 -5.18
C VAL A 25 2.18 0.66 -5.84
N LEU A 26 2.43 0.91 -7.13
CA LEU A 26 3.56 0.32 -7.85
C LEU A 26 4.90 0.70 -7.23
N LEU A 27 5.09 1.98 -6.93
CA LEU A 27 6.30 2.47 -6.25
C LEU A 27 6.51 1.79 -4.90
N TYR A 28 5.43 1.54 -4.14
CA TYR A 28 5.56 0.78 -2.89
C TYR A 28 6.02 -0.64 -3.13
N ALA A 29 5.39 -1.37 -4.06
CA ALA A 29 5.79 -2.73 -4.40
C ALA A 29 7.28 -2.80 -4.80
N GLN A 30 7.74 -1.83 -5.60
CA GLN A 30 9.11 -1.78 -6.08
C GLN A 30 10.12 -1.42 -5.00
N LYS A 31 9.81 -0.47 -4.12
CA LYS A 31 10.77 0.04 -3.12
C LYS A 31 10.73 -0.71 -1.79
N PHE A 32 9.54 -1.04 -1.32
CA PHE A 32 9.34 -1.67 -0.01
C PHE A 32 8.97 -3.15 -0.12
N GLY A 33 8.50 -3.59 -1.28
CA GLY A 33 8.02 -4.95 -1.51
C GLY A 33 9.00 -5.86 -2.23
N ASP A 34 10.27 -5.47 -2.38
CA ASP A 34 11.32 -6.17 -3.14
C ASP A 34 10.99 -6.47 -4.62
N ALA A 35 9.84 -6.02 -5.13
CA ALA A 35 9.38 -6.26 -6.48
C ALA A 35 9.86 -5.15 -7.43
N THR A 36 11.18 -4.91 -7.50
CA THR A 36 11.76 -3.80 -8.29
C THR A 36 11.44 -3.88 -9.78
N ALA A 37 11.19 -5.08 -10.29
CA ALA A 37 10.80 -5.34 -11.69
C ALA A 37 9.28 -5.31 -11.93
N ALA A 38 8.48 -4.94 -10.92
CA ALA A 38 7.04 -4.81 -11.08
C ALA A 38 6.71 -3.72 -12.10
N THR A 39 5.75 -3.97 -12.99
CA THR A 39 5.25 -3.01 -13.98
C THR A 39 3.89 -2.42 -13.60
N ALA A 40 3.16 -3.08 -12.72
CA ALA A 40 1.90 -2.61 -12.14
C ALA A 40 1.78 -3.17 -10.72
N ALA A 41 1.00 -2.52 -9.86
CA ALA A 41 0.65 -3.11 -8.57
C ALA A 41 -0.76 -2.69 -8.17
N THR A 42 -1.41 -3.56 -7.40
CA THR A 42 -2.78 -3.35 -6.93
C THR A 42 -2.85 -3.70 -5.46
N MET A 43 -3.27 -2.73 -4.65
CA MET A 43 -3.47 -2.92 -3.23
C MET A 43 -4.68 -3.82 -2.99
N LYS A 44 -4.52 -4.86 -2.18
CA LYS A 44 -5.53 -5.88 -1.90
C LYS A 44 -6.14 -5.67 -0.52
N ALA A 45 -5.28 -5.51 0.48
CA ALA A 45 -5.71 -5.30 1.85
C ALA A 45 -4.70 -4.41 2.58
N ILE A 46 -5.18 -3.72 3.60
CA ILE A 46 -4.33 -3.00 4.55
C ILE A 46 -4.79 -3.36 5.97
N ASP A 47 -3.80 -3.62 6.82
CA ASP A 47 -3.99 -3.92 8.23
C ASP A 47 -3.12 -3.01 9.08
N THR A 48 -3.20 -3.17 10.40
CA THR A 48 -2.46 -2.31 11.33
C THR A 48 -0.96 -2.48 11.23
N ASN A 49 -0.46 -3.64 10.79
CA ASN A 49 0.98 -3.94 10.79
C ASN A 49 1.60 -3.83 9.39
N GLY A 50 0.79 -3.79 8.34
CA GLY A 50 1.25 -3.77 6.96
C GLY A 50 0.13 -3.69 5.95
N MET A 51 0.51 -3.85 4.68
CA MET A 51 -0.42 -3.89 3.56
C MET A 51 -0.04 -5.01 2.60
N ASP A 52 -1.06 -5.64 2.03
CA ASP A 52 -0.96 -6.65 1.00
C ASP A 52 -1.28 -6.03 -0.35
N LEU A 53 -0.44 -6.31 -1.34
CA LEU A 53 -0.53 -5.84 -2.71
C LEU A 53 -0.16 -6.96 -3.67
N ASP A 54 -0.81 -6.99 -4.83
CA ASP A 54 -0.43 -7.83 -5.95
C ASP A 54 0.39 -6.99 -6.93
N ALA A 55 1.68 -7.27 -7.03
CA ALA A 55 2.60 -6.64 -7.97
C ALA A 55 2.71 -7.49 -9.24
N THR A 56 2.48 -6.91 -10.41
CA THR A 56 2.68 -7.60 -11.69
C THR A 56 4.15 -7.54 -12.07
N VAL A 57 4.87 -8.65 -11.94
CA VAL A 57 6.29 -8.80 -12.31
C VAL A 57 6.36 -9.72 -13.51
N GLU A 58 7.00 -9.29 -14.60
CA GLU A 58 7.11 -10.09 -15.84
C GLU A 58 5.73 -10.58 -16.39
N GLY A 59 4.67 -9.81 -16.14
CA GLY A 59 3.31 -10.17 -16.55
C GLY A 59 2.62 -11.21 -15.64
N GLN A 60 3.20 -11.53 -14.48
CA GLN A 60 2.61 -12.42 -13.48
C GLN A 60 2.26 -11.65 -12.19
N PRO A 61 1.03 -11.80 -11.66
CA PRO A 61 0.68 -11.22 -10.38
C PRO A 61 1.43 -11.94 -9.26
N THR A 62 2.25 -11.19 -8.53
CA THR A 62 3.06 -11.65 -7.42
C THR A 62 2.52 -11.01 -6.14
N PRO A 63 2.07 -11.80 -5.15
CA PRO A 63 1.63 -11.26 -3.88
C PRO A 63 2.84 -10.73 -3.11
N VAL A 64 2.73 -9.49 -2.67
CA VAL A 64 3.77 -8.74 -1.97
C VAL A 64 3.15 -8.20 -0.69
N ARG A 65 3.83 -8.40 0.44
CA ARG A 65 3.40 -7.87 1.73
C ARG A 65 4.44 -6.89 2.25
N ILE A 66 4.00 -5.65 2.46
CA ILE A 66 4.83 -4.57 2.97
C ILE A 66 4.46 -4.37 4.44
N SER A 67 5.45 -4.58 5.31
CA SER A 67 5.27 -4.31 6.75
C SER A 67 5.55 -2.84 7.04
N PHE A 68 4.70 -2.21 7.85
CA PHE A 68 4.94 -0.85 8.31
C PHE A 68 5.96 -0.86 9.46
N GLU A 69 6.76 0.20 9.55
CA GLU A 69 7.73 0.36 10.65
C GLU A 69 7.05 0.53 12.01
N ARG A 70 5.80 0.99 12.01
CA ARG A 70 4.96 1.18 13.19
C ARG A 70 3.54 0.68 12.93
N PRO A 71 2.88 0.12 13.95
CA PRO A 71 1.49 -0.26 13.83
C PRO A 71 0.61 0.99 13.66
N LEU A 72 -0.34 0.90 12.73
CA LEU A 72 -1.35 1.92 12.50
C LEU A 72 -2.38 1.88 13.62
N THR A 73 -2.79 3.06 14.07
CA THR A 73 -3.77 3.19 15.16
C THR A 73 -5.20 3.27 14.63
N ASP A 74 -5.40 3.93 13.48
CA ASP A 74 -6.70 4.14 12.86
C ASP A 74 -6.58 4.38 11.35
N ALA A 75 -7.72 4.52 10.68
CA ALA A 75 -7.81 4.81 9.24
C ALA A 75 -7.09 6.10 8.82
N LYS A 76 -7.10 7.13 9.67
CA LYS A 76 -6.47 8.43 9.38
C LYS A 76 -4.95 8.30 9.48
N ASP A 77 -4.48 7.50 10.43
CA ASP A 77 -3.09 7.15 10.60
C ASP A 77 -2.57 6.34 9.40
N ALA A 78 -3.38 5.37 8.92
CA ALA A 78 -3.09 4.64 7.68
C ALA A 78 -2.82 5.58 6.50
N HIS A 79 -3.71 6.54 6.29
CA HIS A 79 -3.53 7.54 5.23
C HIS A 79 -2.26 8.38 5.43
N HIS A 80 -1.96 8.81 6.65
CA HIS A 80 -0.73 9.55 6.93
C HIS A 80 0.52 8.74 6.59
N VAL A 81 0.61 7.51 7.10
CA VAL A 81 1.78 6.64 6.88
C VAL A 81 1.97 6.34 5.40
N LEU A 82 0.89 6.05 4.66
CA LEU A 82 0.97 5.87 3.21
C LEU A 82 1.52 7.14 2.53
N VAL A 83 0.98 8.32 2.83
CA VAL A 83 1.49 9.58 2.24
C VAL A 83 2.96 9.83 2.59
N GLU A 84 3.38 9.54 3.83
CA GLU A 84 4.78 9.65 4.25
C GLU A 84 5.68 8.70 3.47
N MET A 85 5.30 7.42 3.34
CA MET A 85 6.02 6.44 2.53
C MET A 85 6.12 6.91 1.07
N LEU A 86 5.06 7.48 0.49
CA LEU A 86 5.10 7.97 -0.89
C LEU A 86 6.10 9.10 -1.07
N LYS A 87 6.14 10.02 -0.09
CA LYS A 87 7.08 11.15 -0.09
C LYS A 87 8.53 10.69 0.04
N GLN A 88 8.79 9.59 0.74
CA GLN A 88 10.13 9.00 0.81
C GLN A 88 10.57 8.41 -0.54
N VAL A 89 9.63 7.89 -1.34
CA VAL A 89 9.92 7.24 -2.61
C VAL A 89 10.00 8.22 -3.78
N LYS A 90 9.17 9.28 -3.80
CA LYS A 90 9.23 10.31 -4.84
C LYS A 90 10.46 11.22 -4.62
N PRO A 91 11.45 11.24 -5.52
CA PRO A 91 12.46 12.28 -5.49
C PRO A 91 11.81 13.63 -5.81
N ALA A 92 12.22 14.67 -5.08
CA ALA A 92 11.80 16.06 -5.28
C ALA A 92 12.24 16.62 -6.63
#